data_AF-C6SJI3-F1
#
_entry.id   AF-C6SJI3-F1
#
_cell.length_a   1.000
_cell.length_b   1.000
_cell.length_c   1.000
_cell.angle_alpha   90.00
_cell.angle_beta   90.00
_cell.angle_gamma   90.00
#
_symmetry.space_group_name_H-M   'P 1'
#
loop_
_entity.id
_entity.type
_entity.pdbx_description
1 polymer ?
#
loop_
_entity_poly.entity_id
_entity_poly.type
_entity_poly.pdbx_seq_one_letter_code
_entity_poly.pdbx_strand_id
1 'polypeptide(L)'
;MKPLKTLEFGFVDAANYRRRENKDLFNRIFVKGEYLDELCEPNISFLIGEKGTGKTAYAVYLTNNFYKNIHATTKFVRETDYSKFIQLKKARHLTVSDFTSIWKVILYLLISNQIKCKENGILSSIFNKFKALDEAINEYYYGAFDPEIVQAITLIENSKEAAEMIFGKFVKLGEEESQQITFTESKFQANLGFIERKFKDALSQLKLKDNHILFIDGIDIRPSQIPFDEYHECVKGLANAIWMLNNDIFPSIKDSKGRMRVVLLIRPDIFDSLGLQNQNTKLQDNSVFLDWRTDYKSYRSSKIFGVFDHLLRTQQEKQDSLEKGNSWDYYFP
;
A
#
# COMPACT_ATOMS: atom_id res chain seq x y z
N MET A 1 35.00 6.75 18.33
CA MET A 1 34.00 6.19 17.38
C MET A 1 34.47 4.81 16.93
N LYS A 2 33.55 3.95 16.50
CA LYS A 2 33.89 2.61 15.99
C LYS A 2 34.63 2.70 14.64
N PRO A 3 35.50 1.72 14.30
CA PRO A 3 36.09 1.64 12.97
C PRO A 3 35.03 1.49 11.87
N LEU A 4 35.22 2.13 10.71
CA LEU A 4 34.27 2.11 9.59
C LEU A 4 33.84 0.68 9.19
N LYS A 5 34.79 -0.26 9.15
CA LYS A 5 34.55 -1.68 8.82
C LYS A 5 33.61 -2.43 9.78
N THR A 6 33.32 -1.84 10.94
CA THR A 6 32.44 -2.43 11.96
C THR A 6 31.05 -1.80 11.97
N LEU A 7 30.81 -0.81 11.10
CA LEU A 7 29.50 -0.20 10.94
C LEU A 7 28.62 -1.06 10.04
N GLU A 8 27.37 -1.22 10.45
CA GLU A 8 26.29 -1.85 9.70
C GLU A 8 25.44 -0.77 9.03
N PHE A 9 25.52 -0.66 7.71
CA PHE A 9 24.71 0.28 6.93
C PHE A 9 23.35 -0.29 6.51
N GLY A 10 23.11 -1.56 6.84
CA GLY A 10 21.88 -2.26 6.50
C GLY A 10 21.75 -2.58 5.00
N PHE A 11 20.52 -2.79 4.55
CA PHE A 11 20.15 -3.14 3.19
C PHE A 11 19.75 -1.92 2.37
N VAL A 12 20.15 -1.91 1.10
CA VAL A 12 19.74 -0.90 0.11
C VAL A 12 18.25 -1.03 -0.19
N ASP A 13 17.74 -2.25 -0.34
CA ASP A 13 16.33 -2.51 -0.55
C ASP A 13 15.60 -2.66 0.80
N ALA A 14 14.70 -1.72 1.06
CA ALA A 14 13.92 -1.67 2.28
C ALA A 14 12.98 -2.86 2.47
N ALA A 15 12.64 -3.60 1.40
CA ALA A 15 11.84 -4.83 1.51
C ALA A 15 12.50 -5.88 2.42
N ASN A 16 13.84 -5.88 2.54
CA ASN A 16 14.58 -6.80 3.41
C ASN A 16 14.25 -6.59 4.90
N TYR A 17 13.87 -5.37 5.30
CA TYR A 17 13.51 -5.08 6.69
C TYR A 17 12.13 -5.60 7.10
N ARG A 18 11.37 -6.20 6.17
CA ARG A 18 10.14 -6.93 6.51
C ARG A 18 10.42 -8.24 7.26
N ARG A 19 11.61 -8.83 7.04
CA ARG A 19 12.04 -10.05 7.72
C ARG A 19 12.25 -9.77 9.20
N ARG A 20 11.85 -10.71 10.06
CA ARG A 20 11.78 -10.52 11.51
C ARG A 20 13.15 -10.17 12.09
N GLU A 21 14.20 -10.85 11.62
CA GLU A 21 15.59 -10.68 12.02
C GLU A 21 16.16 -9.29 11.71
N ASN A 22 15.58 -8.57 10.74
CA ASN A 22 16.08 -7.28 10.29
C ASN A 22 15.34 -6.09 10.92
N LYS A 23 14.24 -6.33 11.66
CA LYS A 23 13.40 -5.28 12.22
C LYS A 23 14.12 -4.43 13.26
N ASP A 24 14.90 -5.07 14.13
CA ASP A 24 15.60 -4.37 15.21
C ASP A 24 16.67 -3.44 14.66
N LEU A 25 17.47 -3.90 13.69
CA LEU A 25 18.42 -3.05 12.99
C LEU A 25 17.71 -1.86 12.35
N PHE A 26 16.62 -2.11 11.62
CA PHE A 26 15.88 -1.05 10.93
C PHE A 26 15.34 0.01 11.88
N ASN A 27 14.77 -0.42 13.01
CA ASN A 27 14.22 0.49 14.01
C ASN A 27 15.28 1.39 14.66
N ARG A 28 16.54 0.95 14.71
CA ARG A 28 17.66 1.76 15.20
C ARG A 28 18.12 2.78 14.16
N ILE A 29 18.26 2.39 12.90
CA ILE A 29 18.87 3.23 11.85
C ILE A 29 17.86 4.13 11.12
N PHE A 30 16.56 3.81 11.19
CA PHE A 30 15.53 4.58 10.53
C PHE A 30 15.31 5.93 11.23
N VAL A 31 15.47 7.01 10.48
CA VAL A 31 15.28 8.37 11.00
C VAL A 31 13.79 8.70 11.05
N LYS A 32 13.27 8.81 12.27
CA LYS A 32 11.94 9.36 12.53
C LYS A 32 12.02 10.88 12.42
N GLY A 33 11.15 11.48 11.62
CA GLY A 33 11.14 12.91 11.37
C GLY A 33 9.82 13.37 10.76
N GLU A 34 9.80 14.63 10.33
CA GLU A 34 8.60 15.31 9.81
C GLU A 34 7.86 14.49 8.76
N TYR A 35 8.57 13.93 7.77
CA TYR A 35 7.93 13.12 6.72
C TYR A 35 7.20 11.88 7.25
N LEU A 36 7.70 11.24 8.32
CA LEU A 36 7.01 10.11 8.94
C LEU A 36 5.72 10.59 9.62
N ASP A 37 5.78 11.75 10.25
CA ASP A 37 4.69 12.33 11.00
C ASP A 37 3.59 12.88 10.09
N GLU A 38 3.96 13.61 9.05
CA GLU A 38 3.07 14.03 7.95
C GLU A 38 2.43 12.80 7.30
N LEU A 39 3.22 11.75 7.03
CA LEU A 39 2.69 10.53 6.43
C LEU A 39 1.63 9.86 7.30
N CYS A 40 1.59 10.12 8.61
CA CYS A 40 0.56 9.63 9.53
C CYS A 40 -0.75 10.42 9.46
N GLU A 41 -0.76 11.61 8.85
CA GLU A 41 -1.95 12.46 8.74
C GLU A 41 -3.06 11.82 7.88
N PRO A 42 -4.34 12.07 8.22
CA PRO A 42 -5.47 11.37 7.60
C PRO A 42 -5.75 11.77 6.16
N ASN A 43 -5.36 12.97 5.73
CA ASN A 43 -5.53 13.52 4.39
C ASN A 43 -4.52 12.98 3.37
N ILE A 44 -3.45 12.32 3.81
CA ILE A 44 -2.39 11.86 2.91
C ILE A 44 -2.81 10.60 2.16
N SER A 45 -2.82 10.73 0.84
CA SER A 45 -3.13 9.68 -0.14
C SER A 45 -1.91 9.28 -0.99
N PHE A 46 -0.88 10.12 -1.06
CA PHE A 46 0.31 9.87 -1.89
C PHE A 46 1.60 10.05 -1.10
N LEU A 47 2.56 9.16 -1.31
CA LEU A 47 3.94 9.32 -0.88
C LEU A 47 4.80 9.43 -2.15
N ILE A 48 5.26 10.64 -2.43
CA ILE A 48 5.87 11.01 -3.69
C ILE A 48 7.37 11.19 -3.50
N GLY A 49 8.16 10.69 -4.45
CA GLY A 49 9.60 10.90 -4.46
C GLY A 49 10.30 10.09 -5.53
N GLU A 50 11.51 10.51 -5.91
CA GLU A 50 12.31 9.82 -6.93
C GLU A 50 12.75 8.41 -6.48
N LYS A 51 13.32 7.64 -7.40
CA LYS A 51 13.93 6.35 -7.06
C LYS A 51 15.09 6.56 -6.08
N GLY A 52 15.14 5.76 -5.02
CA GLY A 52 16.16 5.87 -3.98
C GLY A 52 15.86 6.89 -2.86
N THR A 53 14.76 7.65 -2.94
CA THR A 53 14.35 8.59 -1.87
C THR A 53 13.81 7.92 -0.60
N GLY A 54 13.72 6.59 -0.55
CA GLY A 54 13.32 5.87 0.65
C GLY A 54 11.81 5.71 0.87
N LYS A 55 10.95 5.95 -0.14
CA LYS A 55 9.48 5.74 -0.05
C LYS A 55 9.12 4.40 0.62
N THR A 56 9.66 3.30 0.10
CA THR A 56 9.44 1.95 0.63
C THR A 56 9.90 1.80 2.08
N ALA A 57 10.95 2.51 2.50
CA ALA A 57 11.43 2.47 3.88
C ALA A 57 10.38 3.04 4.86
N TYR A 58 9.72 4.15 4.53
CA TYR A 58 8.63 4.69 5.35
C TYR A 58 7.45 3.72 5.47
N ALA A 59 7.01 3.16 4.34
CA ALA A 59 5.91 2.19 4.31
C ALA A 59 6.23 0.91 5.11
N VAL A 60 7.45 0.38 4.97
CA VAL A 60 7.93 -0.79 5.73
C VAL A 60 8.08 -0.47 7.21
N TYR A 61 8.56 0.73 7.57
CA TYR A 61 8.70 1.13 8.97
C TYR A 61 7.34 1.17 9.67
N LEU A 62 6.33 1.80 9.06
CA LEU A 62 4.96 1.82 9.61
C LEU A 62 4.31 0.44 9.61
N THR A 63 4.62 -0.42 8.63
CA THR A 63 4.11 -1.81 8.62
C THR A 63 4.73 -2.67 9.73
N ASN A 64 5.99 -2.40 10.07
CA ASN A 64 6.72 -3.15 11.09
C ASN A 64 6.34 -2.74 12.51
N ASN A 65 5.86 -1.52 12.72
CA ASN A 65 5.69 -0.92 14.03
C ASN A 65 4.27 -0.37 14.22
N PHE A 66 3.70 -0.59 15.40
CA PHE A 66 2.49 0.11 15.81
C PHE A 66 2.87 1.54 16.23
N TYR A 67 2.70 2.51 15.33
CA TYR A 67 3.12 3.90 15.52
C TYR A 67 1.92 4.83 15.48
N LYS A 68 1.78 5.75 16.45
CA LYS A 68 0.65 6.71 16.54
C LYS A 68 -0.74 6.07 16.37
N ASN A 69 -0.95 4.91 17.00
CA ASN A 69 -2.17 4.09 16.89
C ASN A 69 -2.53 3.67 15.47
N ILE A 70 -1.53 3.40 14.62
CA ILE A 70 -1.71 2.96 13.23
C ILE A 70 -1.21 1.53 13.07
N HIS A 71 -2.06 0.68 12.50
CA HIS A 71 -1.66 -0.55 11.83
C HIS A 71 -1.48 -0.28 10.34
N ALA A 72 -0.34 -0.68 9.78
CA ALA A 72 -0.11 -0.57 8.35
C ALA A 72 0.22 -1.92 7.71
N THR A 73 -0.11 -2.04 6.42
CA THR A 73 0.34 -3.12 5.55
C THR A 73 0.85 -2.54 4.26
N THR A 74 1.96 -3.08 3.73
CA THR A 74 2.46 -2.74 2.39
C THR A 74 2.21 -3.88 1.42
N LYS A 75 1.59 -3.56 0.28
CA LYS A 75 1.44 -4.45 -0.88
C LYS A 75 2.29 -3.93 -2.03
N PHE A 76 2.99 -4.85 -2.68
CA PHE A 76 3.87 -4.56 -3.80
C PHE A 76 3.21 -5.08 -5.07
N VAL A 77 2.88 -4.18 -5.98
CA VAL A 77 2.38 -4.53 -7.31
C VAL A 77 3.59 -4.96 -8.16
N ARG A 78 3.54 -6.17 -8.70
CA ARG A 78 4.60 -6.77 -9.51
C ARG A 78 4.27 -6.68 -11.00
N GLU A 79 5.28 -6.91 -11.82
CA GLU A 79 5.16 -6.97 -13.28
C GLU A 79 4.08 -7.96 -13.76
N THR A 80 4.01 -9.10 -13.07
CA THR A 80 3.01 -10.17 -13.35
C THR A 80 1.59 -9.71 -13.07
N ASP A 81 1.38 -8.79 -12.14
CA ASP A 81 0.06 -8.29 -11.79
C ASP A 81 -0.47 -7.41 -12.92
N TYR A 82 0.37 -6.48 -13.41
CA TYR A 82 0.04 -5.64 -14.56
C TYR A 82 -0.28 -6.43 -15.82
N SER A 83 0.52 -7.46 -16.11
CA SER A 83 0.33 -8.29 -17.30
C SER A 83 -1.05 -8.94 -17.31
N LYS A 84 -1.55 -9.39 -16.16
CA LYS A 84 -2.89 -9.95 -16.02
C LYS A 84 -3.99 -8.89 -16.13
N PHE A 85 -3.80 -7.71 -15.52
CA PHE A 85 -4.73 -6.59 -15.69
C PHE A 85 -4.90 -6.15 -17.15
N ILE A 86 -3.81 -6.16 -17.91
CA ILE A 86 -3.84 -5.83 -19.33
C ILE A 86 -4.48 -6.95 -20.17
N GLN A 87 -4.24 -8.21 -19.83
CA GLN A 87 -4.96 -9.33 -20.45
C GLN A 87 -6.47 -9.20 -20.24
N LEU A 88 -6.90 -8.83 -19.03
CA LEU A 88 -8.30 -8.55 -18.72
C LEU A 88 -8.85 -7.39 -19.54
N LYS A 89 -8.08 -6.29 -19.68
CA LYS A 89 -8.44 -5.18 -20.57
C LYS A 89 -8.69 -5.64 -22.00
N LYS A 90 -7.79 -6.46 -22.55
CA LYS A 90 -7.88 -6.97 -23.92
C LYS A 90 -9.04 -7.94 -24.10
N ALA A 91 -9.28 -8.82 -23.12
CA ALA A 91 -10.36 -9.80 -23.17
C ALA A 91 -11.76 -9.19 -23.01
N ARG A 92 -11.87 -8.06 -22.28
CA ARG A 92 -13.15 -7.46 -21.87
C ARG A 92 -13.37 -6.03 -22.39
N HIS A 93 -12.51 -5.51 -23.27
CA HIS A 93 -12.57 -4.14 -23.81
C HIS A 93 -12.70 -3.04 -22.75
N LEU A 94 -12.01 -3.20 -21.62
CA LEU A 94 -12.19 -2.34 -20.45
C LEU A 94 -11.75 -0.89 -20.70
N THR A 95 -12.49 0.04 -20.11
CA THR A 95 -12.19 1.48 -20.06
C THR A 95 -11.50 1.88 -18.74
N VAL A 96 -11.05 3.13 -18.62
CA VAL A 96 -10.43 3.67 -17.39
C VAL A 96 -11.38 3.61 -16.18
N SER A 97 -12.69 3.84 -16.38
CA SER A 97 -13.70 3.69 -15.32
C SER A 97 -13.81 2.26 -14.82
N ASP A 98 -13.61 1.28 -15.70
CA ASP A 98 -13.61 -0.13 -15.31
C ASP A 98 -12.38 -0.47 -14.47
N PHE A 99 -11.19 0.01 -14.85
CA PHE A 99 -9.98 -0.14 -14.01
C PHE A 99 -10.17 0.47 -12.63
N THR A 100 -10.76 1.66 -12.56
CA THR A 100 -11.05 2.33 -11.28
C THR A 100 -11.96 1.46 -10.41
N SER A 101 -13.01 0.87 -11.00
CA SER A 101 -13.95 0.00 -10.28
C SER A 101 -13.32 -1.30 -9.80
N ILE A 102 -12.51 -1.94 -10.64
CA ILE A 102 -11.76 -3.16 -10.28
C ILE A 102 -10.79 -2.85 -9.13
N TRP A 103 -10.01 -1.76 -9.24
CA TRP A 103 -9.07 -1.35 -8.19
C TRP A 103 -9.78 -1.05 -6.87
N LYS A 104 -10.94 -0.38 -6.89
CA LYS A 104 -11.72 -0.16 -5.67
C LYS A 104 -12.03 -1.49 -4.96
N VAL A 105 -12.55 -2.48 -5.69
CA VAL A 105 -12.88 -3.79 -5.12
C VAL A 105 -11.64 -4.48 -4.53
N ILE A 106 -10.50 -4.44 -5.22
CA ILE A 106 -9.24 -5.00 -4.72
C ILE A 106 -8.78 -4.29 -3.45
N LEU A 107 -8.81 -2.96 -3.44
CA LEU A 107 -8.39 -2.16 -2.30
C LEU A 107 -9.33 -2.39 -1.09
N TYR A 108 -10.64 -2.54 -1.33
CA TYR A 108 -11.59 -2.94 -0.31
C TYR A 108 -11.23 -4.31 0.29
N LEU A 109 -10.97 -5.30 -0.56
CA LEU A 109 -10.57 -6.63 -0.10
C LEU A 109 -9.30 -6.57 0.75
N LEU A 110 -8.27 -5.89 0.26
CA LEU A 110 -6.98 -5.75 0.94
C LEU A 110 -7.10 -5.08 2.31
N ILE A 111 -7.84 -3.97 2.39
CA ILE A 111 -8.01 -3.25 3.66
C ILE A 111 -8.92 -4.04 4.62
N SER A 112 -9.95 -4.73 4.10
CA SER A 112 -10.84 -5.58 4.88
C SER A 112 -10.07 -6.75 5.53
N ASN A 113 -9.20 -7.40 4.75
CA ASN A 113 -8.30 -8.45 5.24
C ASN A 113 -7.34 -7.92 6.32
N GLN A 114 -6.78 -6.72 6.13
CA GLN A 114 -5.93 -6.09 7.16
C GLN A 114 -6.70 -5.84 8.46
N ILE A 115 -7.88 -5.22 8.39
CA ILE A 115 -8.72 -4.92 9.56
C ILE A 115 -9.05 -6.21 10.30
N LYS A 116 -9.49 -7.23 9.56
CA LYS A 116 -9.78 -8.55 10.12
C LYS A 116 -8.59 -9.11 10.88
N CYS A 117 -7.38 -9.05 10.32
CA CYS A 117 -6.18 -9.59 10.96
C CYS A 117 -5.67 -8.77 12.15
N LYS A 118 -5.90 -7.46 12.17
CA LYS A 118 -5.31 -6.53 13.16
C LYS A 118 -6.25 -6.16 14.31
N GLU A 119 -7.55 -6.10 14.05
CA GLU A 119 -8.58 -5.83 15.06
C GLU A 119 -9.12 -7.12 15.70
N ASN A 120 -9.05 -8.27 15.02
CA ASN A 120 -9.33 -9.56 15.66
C ASN A 120 -8.11 -10.02 16.46
N GLY A 121 -8.10 -9.73 17.75
CA GLY A 121 -7.31 -10.51 18.70
C GLY A 121 -7.81 -11.96 18.76
N ILE A 122 -6.98 -12.85 19.33
CA ILE A 122 -7.24 -14.30 19.53
C ILE A 122 -8.57 -14.60 20.27
N LEU A 123 -9.22 -13.60 20.88
CA LEU A 123 -10.45 -13.71 21.68
C LEU A 123 -11.74 -13.20 21.00
N SER A 124 -11.70 -12.74 19.74
CA SER A 124 -12.89 -12.16 19.08
C SER A 124 -13.74 -13.15 18.26
N SER A 125 -13.43 -14.45 18.25
CA SER A 125 -14.23 -15.48 17.56
C SER A 125 -15.67 -15.61 18.08
N ILE A 126 -16.02 -14.82 19.10
CA ILE A 126 -17.32 -14.80 19.77
C ILE A 126 -18.25 -13.68 19.24
N PHE A 127 -17.74 -12.68 18.51
CA PHE A 127 -18.56 -11.55 18.05
C PHE A 127 -18.75 -11.50 16.54
N ASN A 128 -20.02 -11.57 16.12
CA ASN A 128 -20.57 -11.30 14.77
C ASN A 128 -20.16 -9.94 14.12
N LYS A 129 -19.26 -9.16 14.73
CA LYS A 129 -18.93 -7.78 14.36
C LYS A 129 -18.35 -7.66 12.94
N PHE A 130 -17.65 -8.70 12.46
CA PHE A 130 -17.05 -8.73 11.12
C PHE A 130 -17.76 -9.70 10.17
N LYS A 131 -18.91 -10.27 10.54
CA LYS A 131 -19.61 -11.26 9.72
C LYS A 131 -19.98 -10.70 8.33
N ALA A 132 -20.48 -9.46 8.27
CA ALA A 132 -20.77 -8.80 6.99
C ALA A 132 -19.51 -8.59 6.12
N LEU A 133 -18.36 -8.36 6.76
CA LEU A 133 -17.08 -8.22 6.08
C LEU A 133 -16.61 -9.57 5.54
N ASP A 134 -16.73 -10.64 6.35
CA ASP A 134 -16.42 -12.00 5.93
C ASP A 134 -17.34 -12.46 4.78
N GLU A 135 -18.62 -12.14 4.83
CA GLU A 135 -19.56 -12.39 3.75
C GLU A 135 -19.17 -11.63 2.47
N ALA A 136 -18.79 -10.35 2.56
CA ALA A 136 -18.33 -9.58 1.40
C ALA A 136 -17.03 -10.14 0.79
N ILE A 137 -16.09 -10.56 1.64
CA ILE A 137 -14.85 -11.23 1.22
C ILE A 137 -15.16 -12.57 0.53
N ASN A 138 -16.05 -13.36 1.13
CA ASN A 138 -16.47 -14.64 0.56
C ASN A 138 -17.20 -14.44 -0.77
N GLU A 139 -18.12 -13.49 -0.85
CA GLU A 139 -18.88 -13.15 -2.06
C GLU A 139 -17.96 -12.64 -3.17
N TYR A 140 -16.89 -11.92 -2.83
CA TYR A 140 -15.83 -11.56 -3.74
C TYR A 140 -15.15 -12.80 -4.35
N TYR A 141 -14.73 -13.78 -3.53
CA TYR A 141 -14.05 -14.99 -4.02
C TYR A 141 -15.00 -16.00 -4.69
N TYR A 142 -16.25 -16.10 -4.24
CA TYR A 142 -17.20 -17.13 -4.65
C TYR A 142 -18.22 -16.66 -5.69
N GLY A 143 -18.53 -15.37 -5.77
CA GLY A 143 -19.77 -14.89 -6.40
C GLY A 143 -19.61 -14.16 -7.73
N ALA A 144 -18.46 -13.54 -8.04
CA ALA A 144 -18.55 -12.37 -8.93
C ALA A 144 -17.47 -12.20 -10.01
N PHE A 145 -16.44 -13.05 -10.09
CA PHE A 145 -15.32 -12.85 -11.00
C PHE A 145 -14.96 -14.07 -11.85
N ASP A 146 -14.43 -13.79 -13.06
CA ASP A 146 -13.74 -14.81 -13.85
C ASP A 146 -12.55 -15.38 -13.06
N PRO A 147 -12.25 -16.68 -13.25
CA PRO A 147 -11.05 -17.33 -12.72
C PRO A 147 -9.77 -16.51 -12.87
N GLU A 148 -9.62 -15.81 -14.00
CA GLU A 148 -8.44 -14.99 -14.32
C GLU A 148 -8.32 -13.75 -13.44
N ILE A 149 -9.43 -13.09 -13.11
CA ILE A 149 -9.46 -11.91 -12.23
C ILE A 149 -9.14 -12.34 -10.80
N VAL A 150 -9.76 -13.43 -10.36
CA VAL A 150 -9.51 -14.03 -9.06
C VAL A 150 -8.04 -14.46 -8.92
N GLN A 151 -7.45 -15.06 -9.97
CA GLN A 151 -6.03 -15.46 -10.03
C GLN A 151 -5.05 -14.28 -10.13
N ALA A 152 -5.44 -13.18 -10.78
CA ALA A 152 -4.63 -11.96 -10.81
C ALA A 152 -4.57 -11.34 -9.41
N ILE A 153 -5.71 -11.31 -8.73
CA ILE A 153 -5.84 -10.62 -7.45
C ILE A 153 -5.24 -11.44 -6.31
N THR A 154 -5.35 -12.78 -6.32
CA THR A 154 -4.63 -13.64 -5.35
C THR A 154 -3.12 -13.48 -5.41
N LEU A 155 -2.56 -13.23 -6.59
CA LEU A 155 -1.12 -13.03 -6.76
C LEU A 155 -0.66 -11.71 -6.11
N ILE A 156 -1.50 -10.67 -6.19
CA ILE A 156 -1.30 -9.39 -5.49
C ILE A 156 -1.39 -9.61 -3.97
N GLU A 157 -2.34 -10.42 -3.52
CA GLU A 157 -2.55 -10.66 -2.09
C GLU A 157 -1.43 -11.50 -1.46
N ASN A 158 -0.80 -12.41 -2.21
CA ASN A 158 0.17 -13.40 -1.72
C ASN A 158 -0.35 -14.19 -0.49
N SER A 159 -1.66 -14.45 -0.40
CA SER A 159 -2.29 -15.13 0.72
C SER A 159 -2.57 -16.60 0.40
N LYS A 160 -2.09 -17.48 1.29
CA LYS A 160 -2.33 -18.92 1.19
C LYS A 160 -3.80 -19.26 1.44
N GLU A 161 -4.46 -18.54 2.36
CA GLU A 161 -5.88 -18.76 2.64
C GLU A 161 -6.77 -18.41 1.43
N ALA A 162 -6.48 -17.30 0.73
CA ALA A 162 -7.25 -16.95 -0.47
C ALA A 162 -7.06 -18.02 -1.57
N ALA A 163 -5.82 -18.49 -1.77
CA ALA A 163 -5.55 -19.57 -2.71
C ALA A 163 -6.35 -20.85 -2.34
N GLU A 164 -6.32 -21.27 -1.08
CA GLU A 164 -7.08 -22.45 -0.60
C GLU A 164 -8.60 -22.30 -0.78
N MET A 165 -9.16 -21.11 -0.49
CA MET A 165 -10.59 -20.83 -0.66
C MET A 165 -11.05 -20.91 -2.12
N ILE A 166 -10.19 -20.49 -3.05
CA ILE A 166 -10.44 -20.52 -4.49
C ILE A 166 -10.30 -21.94 -5.04
N PHE A 167 -9.20 -22.64 -4.71
CA PHE A 167 -8.99 -24.04 -5.11
C PHE A 167 -10.11 -24.95 -4.61
N GLY A 168 -10.60 -24.74 -3.38
CA GLY A 168 -11.71 -25.49 -2.80
C GLY A 168 -13.02 -25.41 -3.59
N LYS A 169 -13.26 -24.33 -4.36
CA LYS A 169 -14.43 -24.21 -5.24
C LYS A 169 -14.17 -24.76 -6.64
N PHE A 170 -12.98 -24.57 -7.23
CA PHE A 170 -12.66 -25.15 -8.55
C PHE A 170 -12.72 -26.68 -8.55
N VAL A 171 -12.33 -27.31 -7.45
CA VAL A 171 -12.47 -28.76 -7.28
C VAL A 171 -13.95 -29.16 -7.17
N LYS A 172 -14.79 -28.38 -6.46
CA LYS A 172 -16.24 -28.64 -6.33
C LYS A 172 -17.05 -28.33 -7.60
N LEU A 173 -16.71 -27.28 -8.34
CA LEU A 173 -17.27 -26.94 -9.65
C LEU A 173 -16.78 -27.87 -10.77
N GLY A 174 -15.73 -28.66 -10.53
CA GLY A 174 -15.32 -29.73 -11.44
C GLY A 174 -16.23 -30.97 -11.37
N GLU A 175 -17.02 -31.11 -10.29
CA GLU A 175 -17.99 -32.20 -10.10
C GLU A 175 -19.43 -31.81 -10.50
N GLU A 176 -19.75 -30.51 -10.59
CA GLU A 176 -21.05 -30.02 -11.09
C GLU A 176 -20.86 -29.36 -12.48
N GLU A 177 -21.57 -29.89 -13.48
CA GLU A 177 -21.43 -29.58 -14.90
C GLU A 177 -21.11 -28.11 -15.24
N SER A 178 -20.18 -27.96 -16.19
CA SER A 178 -19.78 -26.73 -16.85
C SER A 178 -20.98 -25.98 -17.47
N GLN A 179 -21.65 -25.15 -16.67
CA GLN A 179 -22.45 -24.07 -17.23
C GLN A 179 -21.48 -23.03 -17.80
N GLN A 180 -21.34 -23.01 -19.13
CA GLN A 180 -20.78 -21.86 -19.85
C GLN A 180 -21.67 -20.65 -19.56
N ILE A 181 -21.40 -19.94 -18.46
CA ILE A 181 -22.08 -18.68 -18.17
C ILE A 181 -21.60 -17.69 -19.23
N THR A 182 -22.46 -17.36 -20.18
CA THR A 182 -22.18 -16.32 -21.16
C THR A 182 -22.20 -14.97 -20.42
N PHE A 183 -21.00 -14.50 -20.09
CA PHE A 183 -20.78 -13.25 -19.35
C PHE A 183 -20.72 -12.08 -20.33
N THR A 184 -21.70 -11.17 -20.24
CA THR A 184 -21.72 -9.87 -20.94
C THR A 184 -21.02 -8.79 -20.11
N GLU A 185 -20.48 -7.76 -20.76
CA GLU A 185 -19.83 -6.60 -20.12
C GLU A 185 -20.75 -5.90 -19.09
N SER A 186 -22.03 -5.78 -19.40
CA SER A 186 -23.06 -5.25 -18.49
C SER A 186 -23.19 -6.04 -17.18
N LYS A 187 -23.04 -7.38 -17.23
CA LYS A 187 -23.04 -8.22 -16.03
C LYS A 187 -21.77 -8.02 -15.22
N PHE A 188 -20.63 -7.82 -15.88
CA PHE A 188 -19.36 -7.59 -15.21
C PHE A 188 -19.36 -6.29 -14.39
N GLN A 189 -19.79 -5.18 -14.99
CA GLN A 189 -19.93 -3.90 -14.28
C GLN A 189 -20.97 -3.97 -13.15
N ALA A 190 -22.10 -4.65 -13.38
CA ALA A 190 -23.12 -4.86 -12.34
C ALA A 190 -22.56 -5.67 -11.16
N ASN A 191 -21.77 -6.70 -11.43
CA ASN A 191 -21.09 -7.51 -10.40
C ASN A 191 -20.09 -6.67 -9.60
N LEU A 192 -19.25 -5.87 -10.27
CA LEU A 192 -18.30 -4.97 -9.60
C LEU A 192 -19.01 -3.98 -8.69
N GLY A 193 -20.06 -3.32 -9.19
CA GLY A 193 -20.84 -2.37 -8.40
C GLY A 193 -21.55 -3.03 -7.22
N PHE A 194 -22.05 -4.26 -7.39
CA PHE A 194 -22.66 -5.03 -6.32
C PHE A 194 -21.66 -5.37 -5.21
N ILE A 195 -20.47 -5.87 -5.54
CA ILE A 195 -19.42 -6.17 -4.56
C ILE A 195 -18.93 -4.90 -3.86
N GLU A 196 -18.69 -3.82 -4.62
CA GLU A 196 -18.32 -2.53 -4.05
C GLU A 196 -19.33 -2.07 -3.01
N ARG A 197 -20.63 -2.18 -3.33
CA ARG A 197 -21.70 -1.84 -2.39
C ARG A 197 -21.65 -2.73 -1.14
N LYS A 198 -21.45 -4.04 -1.29
CA LYS A 198 -21.33 -4.96 -0.15
C LYS A 198 -20.16 -4.60 0.77
N PHE A 199 -18.99 -4.31 0.22
CA PHE A 199 -17.85 -3.84 1.02
C PHE A 199 -18.14 -2.51 1.69
N LYS A 200 -18.72 -1.55 0.97
CA LYS A 200 -19.10 -0.24 1.53
C LYS A 200 -20.07 -0.39 2.70
N ASP A 201 -21.12 -1.19 2.52
CA ASP A 201 -22.13 -1.44 3.54
C ASP A 201 -21.50 -2.16 4.76
N ALA A 202 -20.67 -3.18 4.54
CA ALA A 202 -19.97 -3.89 5.61
C ALA A 202 -19.02 -2.98 6.40
N LEU A 203 -18.18 -2.19 5.71
CA LEU A 203 -17.23 -1.27 6.34
C LEU A 203 -17.93 -0.14 7.08
N SER A 204 -19.07 0.36 6.58
CA SER A 204 -19.86 1.42 7.23
C SER A 204 -20.42 1.02 8.59
N GLN A 205 -20.56 -0.29 8.85
CA GLN A 205 -21.05 -0.82 10.13
C GLN A 205 -19.93 -1.00 11.16
N LEU A 206 -18.66 -0.89 10.74
CA LEU A 206 -17.52 -1.13 11.61
C LEU A 206 -17.19 0.11 12.45
N LYS A 207 -16.97 -0.12 13.75
CA LYS A 207 -16.35 0.85 14.66
C LYS A 207 -14.92 0.41 14.94
N LEU A 208 -13.96 1.09 14.31
CA LEU A 208 -12.53 0.79 14.43
C LEU A 208 -11.96 1.50 15.66
N LYS A 209 -11.04 0.82 16.35
CA LYS A 209 -10.32 1.38 17.49
C LYS A 209 -9.07 2.10 17.02
N ASP A 210 -8.32 1.46 16.14
CA ASP A 210 -7.03 1.92 15.66
C ASP A 210 -7.13 2.39 14.20
N ASN A 211 -6.16 3.19 13.76
CA ASN A 211 -6.07 3.62 12.37
C ASN A 211 -5.47 2.49 11.50
N HIS A 212 -5.90 2.40 10.25
CA HIS A 212 -5.44 1.40 9.29
C HIS A 212 -4.96 2.06 8.00
N ILE A 213 -3.70 1.82 7.63
CA ILE A 213 -3.12 2.28 6.35
C ILE A 213 -2.77 1.09 5.48
N LEU A 214 -3.22 1.11 4.24
CA LEU A 214 -2.74 0.21 3.19
C LEU A 214 -1.79 0.97 2.26
N PHE A 215 -0.53 0.59 2.22
CA PHE A 215 0.45 1.13 1.27
C PHE A 215 0.47 0.29 -0.01
N ILE A 216 0.41 0.95 -1.16
CA ILE A 216 0.61 0.33 -2.48
C ILE A 216 1.93 0.85 -3.06
N ASP A 217 2.85 -0.07 -3.33
CA ASP A 217 4.21 0.21 -3.84
C ASP A 217 4.51 -0.63 -5.09
N GLY A 218 5.60 -0.32 -5.79
CA GLY A 218 6.07 -1.04 -6.98
C GLY A 218 5.42 -0.61 -8.30
N ILE A 219 4.66 0.49 -8.28
CA ILE A 219 3.97 1.03 -9.46
C ILE A 219 4.85 1.91 -10.35
N ASP A 220 6.17 1.86 -10.18
CA ASP A 220 7.15 2.60 -10.96
C ASP A 220 7.90 1.71 -11.98
N ILE A 221 7.69 0.39 -11.92
CA ILE A 221 8.30 -0.58 -12.84
C ILE A 221 7.27 -0.97 -13.89
N ARG A 222 7.35 -0.33 -15.07
CA ARG A 222 6.57 -0.74 -16.24
C ARG A 222 7.12 -2.07 -16.80
N PRO A 223 6.27 -3.10 -16.96
CA PRO A 223 6.64 -4.30 -17.72
C PRO A 223 7.12 -3.96 -19.13
N SER A 224 8.21 -4.56 -19.59
CA SER A 224 8.78 -4.24 -20.91
C SER A 224 7.84 -4.58 -22.07
N GLN A 225 6.99 -5.58 -21.86
CA GLN A 225 6.02 -6.12 -22.82
C GLN A 225 4.75 -5.24 -22.94
N ILE A 226 4.51 -4.30 -22.01
CA ILE A 226 3.27 -3.54 -21.93
C ILE A 226 3.49 -2.11 -22.49
N PRO A 227 2.67 -1.66 -23.47
CA PRO A 227 2.71 -0.30 -23.97
C PRO A 227 2.53 0.74 -22.86
N PHE A 228 3.16 1.91 -23.03
CA PHE A 228 3.08 2.99 -22.05
C PHE A 228 1.64 3.39 -21.72
N ASP A 229 0.81 3.59 -22.75
CA ASP A 229 -0.56 4.08 -22.58
C ASP A 229 -1.44 3.08 -21.82
N GLU A 230 -1.30 1.79 -22.10
CA GLU A 230 -2.03 0.73 -21.38
C GLU A 230 -1.64 0.68 -19.90
N TYR A 231 -0.34 0.75 -19.62
CA TYR A 231 0.17 0.85 -18.26
C TYR A 231 -0.33 2.11 -17.55
N HIS A 232 -0.26 3.24 -18.24
CA HIS A 232 -0.61 4.54 -17.74
C HIS A 232 -2.10 4.62 -17.35
N GLU A 233 -3.00 4.10 -18.19
CA GLU A 233 -4.43 3.99 -17.88
C GLU A 233 -4.70 3.13 -16.64
N CYS A 234 -3.99 2.01 -16.48
CA CYS A 234 -4.13 1.14 -15.31
C CYS A 234 -3.70 1.85 -14.02
N VAL A 235 -2.56 2.55 -14.03
CA VAL A 235 -2.06 3.33 -12.88
C VAL A 235 -2.98 4.52 -12.59
N LYS A 236 -3.52 5.17 -13.63
CA LYS A 236 -4.53 6.24 -13.49
C LYS A 236 -5.82 5.72 -12.83
N GLY A 237 -6.27 4.53 -13.22
CA GLY A 237 -7.40 3.86 -12.56
C GLY A 237 -7.14 3.60 -11.08
N LEU A 238 -5.94 3.13 -10.72
CA LEU A 238 -5.53 2.92 -9.33
C LEU A 238 -5.53 4.23 -8.52
N ALA A 239 -4.92 5.29 -9.06
CA ALA A 239 -4.86 6.58 -8.38
C ALA A 239 -6.25 7.20 -8.16
N ASN A 240 -7.13 7.11 -9.15
CA ASN A 240 -8.52 7.55 -9.00
C ASN A 240 -9.29 6.71 -7.97
N ALA A 241 -9.08 5.39 -7.95
CA ALA A 241 -9.70 4.51 -6.96
C ALA A 241 -9.28 4.89 -5.54
N ILE A 242 -7.97 5.09 -5.31
CA ILE A 242 -7.43 5.53 -4.02
C ILE A 242 -8.01 6.88 -3.61
N TRP A 243 -8.07 7.82 -4.55
CA TRP A 243 -8.64 9.15 -4.30
C TRP A 243 -10.11 9.07 -3.86
N MET A 244 -10.94 8.33 -4.60
CA MET A 244 -12.37 8.16 -4.27
C MET A 244 -12.55 7.45 -2.92
N LEU A 245 -11.76 6.40 -2.66
CA LEU A 245 -11.86 5.67 -1.40
C LEU A 245 -11.51 6.55 -0.20
N ASN A 246 -10.40 7.30 -0.27
CA ASN A 246 -9.94 8.13 0.83
C ASN A 246 -10.80 9.37 1.09
N ASN A 247 -11.44 9.93 0.06
CA ASN A 247 -12.18 11.20 0.19
C ASN A 247 -13.70 11.00 0.27
N ASP A 248 -14.26 10.02 -0.43
CA ASP A 248 -15.71 9.88 -0.57
C ASP A 248 -16.25 8.74 0.30
N ILE A 249 -15.48 7.65 0.45
CA ILE A 249 -15.98 6.41 1.05
C ILE A 249 -15.52 6.26 2.50
N PHE A 250 -14.22 6.16 2.78
CA PHE A 250 -13.74 5.92 4.14
C PHE A 250 -14.14 7.01 5.13
N PRO A 251 -14.18 8.31 4.75
CA PRO A 251 -14.70 9.35 5.64
C PRO A 251 -16.19 9.22 5.96
N SER A 252 -16.98 8.51 5.14
CA SER A 252 -18.41 8.33 5.35
C SER A 252 -18.76 7.35 6.48
N ILE A 253 -17.77 6.64 7.02
CA ILE A 253 -17.93 5.68 8.11
C ILE A 253 -18.04 6.45 9.42
N LYS A 254 -19.28 6.71 9.83
CA LYS A 254 -19.62 7.52 11.00
C LYS A 254 -19.21 6.83 12.30
N ASP A 255 -18.88 7.65 13.31
CA ASP A 255 -18.67 7.22 14.71
C ASP A 255 -17.53 6.20 14.96
N SER A 256 -16.55 6.13 14.05
CA SER A 256 -15.33 5.35 14.24
C SER A 256 -14.20 6.20 14.80
N LYS A 257 -13.49 5.72 15.84
CA LYS A 257 -12.30 6.40 16.38
C LYS A 257 -11.11 6.23 15.44
N GLY A 258 -10.94 5.01 14.93
CA GLY A 258 -9.94 4.66 13.93
C GLY A 258 -10.39 5.04 12.53
N ARG A 259 -9.44 5.49 11.71
CA ARG A 259 -9.65 5.82 10.29
C ARG A 259 -8.96 4.82 9.38
N MET A 260 -9.46 4.70 8.17
CA MET A 260 -8.87 3.88 7.11
C MET A 260 -8.39 4.77 5.97
N ARG A 261 -7.27 4.40 5.37
CA ARG A 261 -6.82 5.01 4.12
C ARG A 261 -5.88 4.11 3.33
N VAL A 262 -5.80 4.37 2.04
CA VAL A 262 -4.80 3.80 1.14
C VAL A 262 -3.79 4.87 0.76
N VAL A 263 -2.50 4.56 0.75
CA VAL A 263 -1.45 5.48 0.31
C VAL A 263 -0.69 4.87 -0.86
N LEU A 264 -0.61 5.61 -1.95
CA LEU A 264 0.13 5.22 -3.14
C LEU A 264 1.57 5.77 -3.09
N LEU A 265 2.55 4.87 -3.21
CA LEU A 265 3.96 5.24 -3.38
C LEU A 265 4.22 5.44 -4.87
N ILE A 266 4.60 6.66 -5.27
CA ILE A 266 4.69 7.03 -6.68
C ILE A 266 5.87 7.97 -6.95
N ARG A 267 6.37 7.95 -8.18
CA ARG A 267 7.37 8.92 -8.65
C ARG A 267 6.70 10.22 -9.11
N PRO A 268 7.37 11.37 -9.01
CA PRO A 268 6.82 12.66 -9.43
C PRO A 268 6.35 12.66 -10.90
N ASP A 269 7.18 12.16 -11.81
CA ASP A 269 6.86 12.09 -13.25
C ASP A 269 5.60 11.26 -13.55
N ILE A 270 5.43 10.13 -12.87
CA ILE A 270 4.23 9.30 -13.01
C ILE A 270 3.03 10.05 -12.42
N PHE A 271 3.16 10.66 -11.23
CA PHE A 271 2.08 11.41 -10.59
C PHE A 271 1.56 12.55 -11.48
N ASP A 272 2.47 13.32 -12.06
CA ASP A 272 2.15 14.42 -12.97
C ASP A 272 1.39 13.91 -14.20
N SER A 273 1.80 12.76 -14.74
CA SER A 273 1.15 12.15 -15.90
C SER A 273 -0.29 11.69 -15.64
N LEU A 274 -0.71 11.43 -14.39
CA LEU A 274 -2.03 10.85 -14.09
C LEU A 274 -3.21 11.76 -14.51
N GLY A 275 -2.97 13.07 -14.64
CA GLY A 275 -3.98 14.05 -15.00
C GLY A 275 -5.17 14.10 -14.02
N LEU A 276 -4.88 14.00 -12.72
CA LEU A 276 -5.90 14.15 -11.68
C LEU A 276 -6.43 15.59 -11.68
N GLN A 277 -7.70 15.82 -11.34
CA GLN A 277 -8.18 17.21 -11.18
C GLN A 277 -7.47 17.90 -10.01
N ASN A 278 -7.13 19.18 -10.13
CA ASN A 278 -6.45 19.98 -9.10
C ASN A 278 -5.14 19.34 -8.56
N GLN A 279 -4.26 18.86 -9.45
CA GLN A 279 -3.02 18.15 -9.06
C GLN A 279 -2.16 18.93 -8.06
N ASN A 280 -2.00 20.25 -8.24
CA ASN A 280 -1.17 21.06 -7.34
C ASN A 280 -1.69 21.05 -5.91
N THR A 281 -3.00 21.18 -5.73
CA THR A 281 -3.65 21.09 -4.41
C THR A 281 -3.46 19.70 -3.82
N LYS A 282 -3.62 18.63 -4.62
CA LYS A 282 -3.40 17.25 -4.16
C LYS A 282 -1.95 16.98 -3.77
N LEU A 283 -1.00 17.58 -4.50
CA LEU A 283 0.42 17.51 -4.21
C LEU A 283 0.76 18.22 -2.90
N GLN A 284 0.09 19.33 -2.60
CA GLN A 284 0.32 20.10 -1.37
C GLN A 284 -0.40 19.52 -0.15
N ASP A 285 -1.69 19.17 -0.28
CA ASP A 285 -2.56 18.86 0.86
C ASP A 285 -2.76 17.36 1.07
N ASN A 286 -2.48 16.52 0.07
CA ASN A 286 -2.75 15.08 0.13
C ASN A 286 -1.52 14.22 -0.14
N SER A 287 -0.33 14.82 -0.17
CA SER A 287 0.90 14.11 -0.49
C SER A 287 2.01 14.46 0.49
N VAL A 288 2.85 13.47 0.79
CA VAL A 288 4.15 13.72 1.40
C VAL A 288 5.18 13.63 0.29
N PHE A 289 5.90 14.72 0.04
CA PHE A 289 6.92 14.78 -0.99
C PHE A 289 8.32 14.64 -0.37
N LEU A 290 8.95 13.48 -0.60
CA LEU A 290 10.30 13.19 -0.13
C LEU A 290 11.33 13.93 -0.99
N ASP A 291 11.77 15.09 -0.51
CA ASP A 291 12.84 15.87 -1.11
C ASP A 291 14.08 15.87 -0.22
N TRP A 292 15.16 15.30 -0.76
CA TRP A 292 16.46 15.22 -0.09
C TRP A 292 17.49 16.18 -0.69
N ARG A 293 17.09 17.02 -1.65
CA ARG A 293 17.99 17.97 -2.30
C ARG A 293 18.50 18.98 -1.28
N THR A 294 19.77 19.30 -1.39
CA THR A 294 20.45 20.33 -0.60
C THR A 294 21.63 20.86 -1.41
N ASP A 295 22.16 22.01 -1.04
CA ASP A 295 23.40 22.55 -1.61
C ASP A 295 24.58 22.36 -0.65
N TYR A 296 25.80 22.58 -1.15
CA TYR A 296 27.04 22.41 -0.38
C TYR A 296 27.20 23.42 0.77
N LYS A 297 26.53 24.57 0.71
CA LYS A 297 26.59 25.57 1.79
C LYS A 297 25.65 25.20 2.94
N SER A 298 24.51 24.58 2.62
CA SER A 298 23.43 24.29 3.56
C SER A 298 23.32 22.82 3.99
N TYR A 299 24.16 21.92 3.44
CA TYR A 299 24.02 20.48 3.68
C TYR A 299 23.99 20.10 5.16
N ARG A 300 24.75 20.75 6.05
CA ARG A 300 24.72 20.44 7.49
C ARG A 300 23.36 20.65 8.15
N SER A 301 22.59 21.61 7.66
CA SER A 301 21.22 21.86 8.12
C SER A 301 20.17 20.97 7.43
N SER A 302 20.55 20.28 6.36
CA SER A 302 19.61 19.51 5.53
C SER A 302 19.07 18.26 6.23
N LYS A 303 17.91 17.78 5.75
CA LYS A 303 17.29 16.52 6.18
C LYS A 303 18.18 15.32 5.83
N ILE A 304 18.79 15.31 4.64
CA ILE A 304 19.65 14.20 4.19
C ILE A 304 20.91 14.06 5.06
N PHE A 305 21.52 15.18 5.48
CA PHE A 305 22.63 15.12 6.44
C PHE A 305 22.18 14.53 7.78
N GLY A 306 21.00 14.92 8.27
CA GLY A 306 20.42 14.34 9.48
C GLY A 306 20.25 12.82 9.38
N VAL A 307 19.90 12.30 8.19
CA VAL A 307 19.80 10.84 7.95
C VAL A 307 21.15 10.16 8.08
N PHE A 308 22.18 10.66 7.39
CA PHE A 308 23.50 10.03 7.43
C PHE A 308 24.20 10.17 8.78
N ASP A 309 24.11 11.35 9.41
CA ASP A 309 24.66 11.55 10.74
C ASP A 309 23.98 10.64 11.77
N HIS A 310 22.66 10.48 11.69
CA HIS A 310 21.93 9.52 12.53
C HIS A 310 22.39 8.08 12.31
N LEU A 311 22.55 7.66 11.04
CA LEU A 311 23.04 6.32 10.69
C LEU A 311 24.43 6.05 11.27
N LEU A 312 25.31 7.04 11.27
CA LEU A 312 26.65 6.92 11.87
C LEU A 312 26.58 6.95 13.40
N ARG A 313 25.79 7.85 13.97
CA ARG A 313 25.71 8.10 15.42
C ARG A 313 25.09 6.94 16.19
N THR A 314 24.01 6.34 15.67
CA THR A 314 23.26 5.25 16.34
C THR A 314 24.07 3.96 16.54
N GLN A 315 25.24 3.88 15.91
CA GLN A 315 26.11 2.72 16.00
C GLN A 315 27.26 2.92 17.01
N GLN A 316 27.38 4.11 17.59
CA GLN A 316 28.47 4.48 18.50
C GLN A 316 28.14 4.11 19.95
N GLU A 317 29.16 3.70 20.72
CA GLU A 317 28.98 3.27 22.12
C GLU A 317 28.44 4.37 23.04
N LYS A 318 28.70 5.65 22.71
CA LYS A 318 28.22 6.82 23.45
C LYS A 318 27.29 7.69 22.59
N GLN A 319 26.38 7.05 21.85
CA GLN A 319 25.46 7.75 20.93
C GLN A 319 24.72 8.93 21.58
N ASP A 320 24.33 8.81 22.86
CA ASP A 320 23.53 9.81 23.57
C ASP A 320 24.34 11.05 23.97
N SER A 321 25.67 10.94 24.02
CA SER A 321 26.56 12.08 24.30
C SER A 321 27.11 12.74 23.03
N LEU A 322 26.69 12.28 21.85
CA LEU A 322 27.16 12.81 20.57
C LEU A 322 26.16 13.83 20.01
N GLU A 323 26.64 15.06 19.85
CA GLU A 323 25.89 16.11 19.17
C GLU A 323 25.77 15.80 17.67
N LYS A 324 24.75 16.40 17.04
CA LYS A 324 24.49 16.25 15.60
C LYS A 324 25.71 16.75 14.82
N GLY A 325 26.25 15.91 13.94
CA GLY A 325 27.41 16.20 13.11
C GLY A 325 28.74 15.68 13.66
N ASN A 326 28.84 15.39 14.96
CA ASN A 326 30.09 14.88 15.54
C ASN A 326 30.49 13.52 14.95
N SER A 327 29.50 12.69 14.61
CA SER A 327 29.76 11.40 13.98
C SER A 327 30.22 11.59 12.54
N TRP A 328 29.53 12.45 11.79
CA TRP A 328 29.94 12.81 10.44
C TRP A 328 31.39 13.34 10.38
N ASP A 329 31.73 14.31 11.23
CA ASP A 329 33.04 14.99 11.23
C ASP A 329 34.20 14.05 11.59
N TYR A 330 33.92 13.01 12.39
CA TYR A 330 34.90 11.98 12.69
C TYR A 330 35.23 11.11 11.45
N TYR A 331 34.23 10.75 10.65
CA TYR A 331 34.41 9.88 9.50
C TYR A 331 34.78 10.63 8.21
N PHE A 332 34.47 11.93 8.14
CA PHE A 332 34.72 12.82 7.01
C PHE A 332 35.36 14.14 7.49
N PRO A 333 36.64 14.11 7.93
CA PRO A 333 37.33 15.26 8.51
C PRO A 333 37.68 16.37 7.51
#